data_AF-A0A6L4Z5X3-F1
#
_entry.id   AF-A0A6L4Z5X3-F1
#
_cell.length_a   1.000
_cell.length_b   1.000
_cell.length_c   1.000
_cell.angle_alpha   90.00
_cell.angle_beta   90.00
_cell.angle_gamma   90.00
#
_symmetry.space_group_name_H-M   'P 1'
#
loop_
_entity.id
_entity.type
_entity.pdbx_description
1 polymer ?
#
loop_
_entity_poly.entity_id
_entity_poly.type
_entity_poly.pdbx_seq_one_letter_code
_entity_poly.pdbx_strand_id
1 'polypeptide(L)'
;MGEYKLELKGINYLILVPKNQLFKCMLEGTDKSVVVKHEIKYSKNKSTYLADTNIALVKNVYDYDWVFASNMLLDAPLMYVKIYRQRWNIETMFRVHDEAKIMSKSVNPLIRLFYFMISLLLLLIWNLYAKLICTFKKFIILIEEISSDVTVSFAD
;
A
#
# COMPACT_ATOMS: atom_id res chain seq x y z
N MET A 1 -13.52 -8.15 -13.43
CA MET A 1 -14.93 -8.01 -12.95
C MET A 1 -15.15 -6.80 -12.03
N GLY A 2 -14.14 -6.27 -11.31
CA GLY A 2 -14.32 -5.15 -10.36
C GLY A 2 -14.23 -3.73 -10.96
N GLU A 3 -13.44 -3.54 -12.01
CA GLU A 3 -13.02 -2.22 -12.56
C GLU A 3 -14.19 -1.39 -13.09
N TYR A 4 -15.03 -1.97 -13.93
CA TYR A 4 -16.23 -1.32 -14.49
C TYR A 4 -17.23 -0.83 -13.43
N LYS A 5 -17.38 -1.56 -12.32
CA LYS A 5 -18.33 -1.17 -11.26
C LYS A 5 -17.86 0.10 -10.54
N LEU A 6 -16.55 0.41 -10.62
CA LEU A 6 -15.96 1.62 -10.08
C LEU A 6 -16.12 2.78 -11.06
N GLU A 7 -15.92 2.56 -12.36
CA GLU A 7 -16.13 3.57 -13.41
C GLU A 7 -17.57 4.08 -13.46
N LEU A 8 -18.55 3.18 -13.47
CA LEU A 8 -19.96 3.57 -13.44
C LEU A 8 -20.34 4.39 -12.21
N LYS A 9 -19.58 4.26 -11.12
CA LYS A 9 -19.80 5.00 -9.88
C LYS A 9 -19.02 6.31 -9.84
N GLY A 10 -18.29 6.67 -10.90
CA GLY A 10 -17.40 7.84 -10.93
C GLY A 10 -16.22 7.71 -9.97
N ILE A 11 -15.83 6.49 -9.60
CA ILE A 11 -14.72 6.24 -8.66
C ILE A 11 -13.45 6.01 -9.44
N ASN A 12 -12.43 6.83 -9.15
CA ASN A 12 -11.09 6.66 -9.68
C ASN A 12 -10.42 5.42 -9.09
N TYR A 13 -9.78 4.61 -9.94
CA TYR A 13 -9.04 3.43 -9.50
C TYR A 13 -7.66 3.36 -10.14
N LEU A 14 -6.74 2.71 -9.43
CA LEU A 14 -5.38 2.43 -9.89
C LEU A 14 -4.98 1.01 -9.47
N ILE A 15 -4.81 0.14 -10.46
CA ILE A 15 -4.54 -1.28 -10.25
C ILE A 15 -3.19 -1.63 -10.85
N LEU A 16 -2.34 -2.29 -10.07
CA LEU A 16 -1.10 -2.88 -10.58
C LEU A 16 -1.46 -4.17 -11.32
N VAL A 17 -1.04 -4.27 -12.57
CA VAL A 17 -1.33 -5.41 -13.43
C VAL A 17 -0.19 -6.43 -13.33
N PRO A 18 -0.48 -7.72 -13.14
CA PRO A 18 0.55 -8.76 -13.16
C PRO A 18 1.23 -8.83 -14.54
N LYS A 19 2.55 -9.10 -14.53
CA LYS A 19 3.34 -9.19 -15.76
C LYS A 19 2.99 -10.49 -16.51
N ASN A 20 2.11 -10.36 -17.49
CA ASN A 20 1.84 -11.41 -18.48
C ASN A 20 2.71 -11.21 -19.73
N GLN A 21 2.84 -12.26 -20.55
CA GLN A 21 3.67 -12.25 -21.76
C GLN A 21 3.31 -11.10 -22.71
N LEU A 22 2.02 -10.76 -22.81
CA LEU A 22 1.52 -9.62 -23.58
C LEU A 22 2.10 -8.28 -23.09
N PHE A 23 2.05 -8.02 -21.79
CA PHE A 23 2.58 -6.78 -21.23
C PHE A 23 4.09 -6.71 -21.30
N LYS A 24 4.78 -7.86 -21.26
CA LYS A 24 6.21 -7.93 -21.51
C LYS A 24 6.54 -7.50 -22.94
N CYS A 25 5.84 -8.02 -23.94
CA CYS A 25 6.01 -7.59 -25.33
C CYS A 25 5.69 -6.11 -25.53
N MET A 26 4.62 -5.60 -24.88
CA MET A 26 4.28 -4.17 -24.94
C MET A 26 5.37 -3.28 -24.31
N LEU A 27 5.94 -3.71 -23.18
CA LEU A 27 7.07 -3.04 -22.55
C LEU A 27 8.29 -3.10 -23.48
N GLU A 28 8.65 -4.25 -24.04
CA GLU A 28 9.79 -4.36 -24.96
C GLU A 28 9.63 -3.47 -26.21
N GLY A 29 8.42 -3.38 -26.76
CA GLY A 29 8.13 -2.58 -27.95
C GLY A 29 8.00 -1.06 -27.73
N THR A 30 8.10 -0.55 -26.50
CA THR A 30 7.97 0.88 -26.19
C THR A 30 9.26 1.45 -25.62
N ASP A 31 9.90 2.42 -26.28
CA ASP A 31 11.15 3.00 -25.75
C ASP A 31 10.94 3.88 -24.50
N LYS A 32 9.74 4.44 -24.34
CA LYS A 32 9.39 5.39 -23.27
C LYS A 32 8.15 4.93 -22.52
N SER A 33 7.99 5.47 -21.31
CA SER A 33 6.75 5.30 -20.56
C SER A 33 5.57 5.89 -21.33
N VAL A 34 4.50 5.13 -21.48
CA VAL A 34 3.36 5.49 -22.33
C VAL A 34 2.04 5.06 -21.67
N VAL A 35 0.97 5.79 -21.97
CA VAL A 35 -0.39 5.43 -21.56
C VAL A 35 -1.18 5.08 -22.80
N VAL A 36 -1.71 3.87 -22.84
CA VAL A 36 -2.48 3.33 -23.97
C VAL A 36 -3.94 3.20 -23.56
N LYS A 37 -4.85 3.74 -24.37
CA LYS A 37 -6.28 3.50 -24.18
C LYS A 37 -6.60 2.05 -24.55
N HIS A 38 -7.32 1.36 -23.70
CA HIS A 38 -7.69 -0.02 -23.88
C HIS A 38 -9.17 -0.22 -23.59
N GLU A 39 -9.87 -0.82 -24.54
CA GLU A 39 -11.27 -1.19 -24.39
C GLU A 39 -11.36 -2.64 -23.90
N ILE A 40 -11.99 -2.84 -22.76
CA ILE A 40 -12.24 -4.15 -22.16
C ILE A 40 -13.67 -4.58 -22.50
N LYS A 41 -13.79 -5.69 -23.23
CA LYS A 41 -15.04 -6.40 -23.43
C LYS A 41 -15.29 -7.35 -22.26
N TYR A 42 -16.46 -7.28 -21.64
CA TYR A 42 -16.85 -8.27 -20.64
C TYR A 42 -18.32 -8.65 -20.77
N SER A 43 -18.64 -9.91 -20.43
CA SER A 43 -20.01 -10.43 -20.44
C SER A 43 -20.54 -10.57 -19.03
N LYS A 44 -21.74 -10.06 -18.78
CA LYS A 44 -22.45 -10.18 -17.50
C LYS A 44 -23.95 -10.36 -17.77
N ASN A 45 -24.59 -11.29 -17.07
CA ASN A 45 -26.02 -11.56 -17.21
C ASN A 45 -26.45 -11.73 -18.69
N LYS A 46 -25.67 -12.51 -19.46
CA LYS A 46 -25.89 -12.76 -20.90
C LYS A 46 -25.83 -11.51 -21.79
N SER A 47 -25.41 -10.37 -21.26
CA SER A 47 -25.20 -9.11 -22.00
C SER A 47 -23.70 -8.80 -22.08
N THR A 48 -23.25 -8.31 -23.23
CA THR A 48 -21.85 -7.89 -23.43
C THR A 48 -21.76 -6.39 -23.26
N TYR A 49 -20.77 -5.93 -22.50
CA TYR A 49 -20.52 -4.54 -22.20
C TYR A 49 -19.09 -4.17 -22.58
N LEU A 50 -18.91 -2.89 -22.88
CA LEU A 50 -17.64 -2.26 -23.23
C LEU A 50 -17.27 -1.30 -22.11
N ALA A 51 -16.01 -1.35 -21.67
CA ALA A 51 -15.46 -0.46 -20.66
C ALA A 51 -14.12 0.08 -21.13
N ASP A 52 -13.90 1.38 -20.95
CA ASP A 52 -12.65 2.03 -21.36
C ASP A 52 -11.73 2.18 -20.16
N THR A 53 -10.54 1.58 -20.24
CA THR A 53 -9.49 1.75 -19.24
C THR A 53 -8.21 2.26 -19.89
N ASN A 54 -7.37 2.93 -19.12
CA ASN A 54 -6.02 3.29 -19.56
C ASN A 54 -5.02 2.28 -19.01
N ILE A 55 -4.15 1.78 -19.89
CA ILE A 55 -2.99 0.96 -19.53
C ILE A 55 -1.76 1.85 -19.50
N ALA A 56 -1.25 2.15 -18.30
CA ALA A 56 -0.02 2.92 -18.14
C ALA A 56 1.18 1.98 -18.02
N LEU A 57 2.07 2.05 -19.01
CA LEU A 57 3.37 1.38 -19.04
C LEU A 57 4.43 2.37 -18.54
N VAL A 58 5.04 2.07 -17.40
CA VAL A 58 6.04 2.96 -16.78
C VAL A 58 7.36 2.22 -16.66
N LYS A 59 8.36 2.67 -17.43
CA LYS A 59 9.67 2.01 -17.51
C LYS A 59 10.69 2.55 -16.52
N ASN A 60 11.51 1.64 -16.00
CA ASN A 60 12.72 1.93 -15.24
C ASN A 60 12.52 2.95 -14.09
N VAL A 61 11.50 2.73 -13.26
CA VAL A 61 11.26 3.54 -12.06
C VAL A 61 11.56 2.68 -10.83
N TYR A 62 12.63 3.04 -10.10
CA TYR A 62 13.19 2.23 -9.01
C TYR A 62 13.65 0.84 -9.48
N ASP A 63 14.39 0.78 -10.59
CA ASP A 63 14.90 -0.46 -11.19
C ASP A 63 13.82 -1.50 -11.52
N TYR A 64 12.59 -1.03 -11.75
CA TYR A 64 11.43 -1.87 -12.03
C TYR A 64 10.51 -1.24 -13.07
N ASP A 65 10.02 -2.08 -13.99
CA ASP A 65 8.99 -1.71 -14.95
C ASP A 65 7.59 -1.98 -14.37
N TRP A 66 6.76 -0.95 -14.35
CA TRP A 66 5.41 -0.97 -13.80
C TRP A 66 4.36 -0.98 -14.91
N VAL A 67 3.27 -1.72 -14.69
CA VAL A 67 2.11 -1.76 -15.58
C VAL A 67 0.88 -1.51 -14.74
N PHE A 68 0.11 -0.49 -15.09
CA PHE A 68 -1.10 -0.13 -14.37
C PHE A 68 -2.33 -0.14 -15.28
N ALA A 69 -3.48 -0.52 -14.72
CA ALA A 69 -4.80 -0.32 -15.29
C ALA A 69 -5.53 0.75 -14.45
N SER A 70 -6.06 1.78 -15.10
CA SER A 70 -6.67 2.92 -14.41
C SER A 70 -7.61 3.69 -15.34
N ASN A 71 -8.72 4.18 -14.79
CA ASN A 71 -9.56 5.19 -15.46
C ASN A 71 -9.01 6.62 -15.31
N MET A 72 -7.94 6.81 -14.54
CA MET A 72 -7.31 8.11 -14.33
C MET A 72 -6.36 8.40 -15.50
N LEU A 73 -6.44 9.61 -16.03
CA LEU A 73 -5.45 10.14 -16.97
C LEU A 73 -4.54 11.11 -16.21
N LEU A 74 -3.27 10.73 -16.03
CA LEU A 74 -2.28 11.55 -15.34
C LEU A 74 -1.25 12.09 -16.34
N ASP A 75 -0.84 13.33 -16.14
CA ASP A 75 0.06 14.03 -17.07
C ASP A 75 1.43 13.35 -17.19
N ALA A 76 1.91 12.75 -16.10
CA ALA A 76 3.21 12.11 -16.05
C ALA A 76 3.08 10.62 -15.64
N PRO A 77 3.63 9.68 -16.42
CA PRO A 77 3.63 8.25 -16.08
C PRO A 77 4.19 7.93 -14.68
N LEU A 78 5.16 8.72 -14.22
CA LEU A 78 5.73 8.61 -12.87
C LEU A 78 4.68 8.80 -11.75
N MET A 79 3.62 9.57 -11.99
CA MET A 79 2.59 9.83 -10.98
C MET A 79 1.80 8.57 -10.63
N TYR A 80 1.59 7.65 -11.58
CA TYR A 80 0.98 6.35 -11.30
C TYR A 80 1.80 5.58 -10.26
N VAL A 81 3.13 5.54 -10.41
CA VAL A 81 4.01 4.86 -9.44
C VAL A 81 3.94 5.55 -8.07
N LYS A 82 3.96 6.88 -8.02
CA LYS A 82 3.88 7.63 -6.75
C LYS A 82 2.58 7.34 -5.99
N ILE A 83 1.43 7.44 -6.66
CA ILE A 83 0.11 7.20 -6.05
C ILE A 83 0.00 5.74 -5.60
N TYR A 84 0.45 4.80 -6.43
CA TYR A 84 0.44 3.38 -6.07
C TYR A 84 1.29 3.10 -4.82
N ARG A 85 2.51 3.66 -4.74
CA ARG A 85 3.37 3.52 -3.56
C ARG A 85 2.77 4.12 -2.30
N GLN A 86 2.10 5.27 -2.39
CA GLN A 86 1.38 5.86 -1.25
C GLN A 86 0.28 4.93 -0.76
N ARG A 87 -0.52 4.36 -1.67
CA ARG A 87 -1.57 3.39 -1.33
C ARG A 87 -0.99 2.14 -0.66
N TRP A 88 0.11 1.61 -1.20
CA TRP A 88 0.81 0.46 -0.63
C TRP A 88 1.37 0.75 0.78
N ASN A 89 1.90 1.95 0.99
CA ASN A 89 2.41 2.38 2.29
C ASN A 89 1.29 2.43 3.34
N ILE A 90 0.10 2.91 2.97
CA ILE A 90 -1.08 2.88 3.85
C ILE A 90 -1.42 1.44 4.24
N GLU A 91 -1.53 0.53 3.27
CA GLU A 91 -1.84 -0.89 3.53
C GLU A 91 -0.79 -1.56 4.44
N THR A 92 0.49 -1.24 4.21
CA THR A 92 1.61 -1.75 5.01
C THR A 92 1.53 -1.21 6.44
N MET A 93 1.29 0.08 6.64
CA MET A 93 1.16 0.66 7.97
C MET A 93 -0.08 0.12 8.70
N PHE A 94 -1.19 -0.15 8.00
CA PHE A 94 -2.36 -0.80 8.59
C PHE A 94 -2.03 -2.20 9.11
N ARG A 95 -1.30 -3.03 8.36
CA ARG A 95 -0.83 -4.34 8.84
C ARG A 95 0.04 -4.22 10.08
N VAL A 96 1.03 -3.31 10.06
CA VAL A 96 1.92 -3.08 11.21
C VAL A 96 1.12 -2.62 12.43
N HIS A 97 0.15 -1.72 12.26
CA HIS A 97 -0.70 -1.26 13.36
C HIS A 97 -1.57 -2.38 13.92
N ASP A 98 -2.12 -3.26 13.07
CA ASP A 98 -2.93 -4.39 13.53
C ASP A 98 -2.09 -5.39 14.35
N GLU A 99 -0.85 -5.64 13.94
CA GLU A 99 0.12 -6.44 14.71
C GLU A 99 0.59 -5.75 15.99
N ALA A 100 0.68 -4.41 16.00
CA ALA A 100 1.11 -3.61 17.14
C ALA A 100 0.02 -3.44 18.22
N LYS A 101 -1.20 -3.88 17.93
CA LYS A 101 -2.36 -3.65 18.79
C LYS A 101 -2.22 -4.39 20.11
N ILE A 102 -2.13 -3.64 21.20
CA ILE A 102 -2.14 -4.22 22.54
C ILE A 102 -3.56 -4.72 22.87
N MET A 103 -3.68 -6.04 23.03
CA MET A 103 -4.96 -6.69 23.33
C MET A 103 -5.24 -6.68 24.84
N SER A 104 -6.49 -6.39 25.22
CA SER A 104 -6.94 -6.39 26.61
C SER A 104 -8.25 -7.15 26.76
N LYS A 105 -8.39 -7.93 27.84
CA LYS A 105 -9.64 -8.59 28.23
C LYS A 105 -10.58 -7.67 29.02
N SER A 106 -10.14 -6.45 29.36
CA SER A 106 -10.95 -5.51 30.12
C SER A 106 -12.22 -5.12 29.36
N VAL A 107 -13.34 -5.00 30.08
CA VAL A 107 -14.61 -4.51 29.54
C VAL A 107 -14.68 -2.98 29.59
N ASN A 108 -13.85 -2.33 30.41
CA ASN A 108 -13.86 -0.88 30.57
C ASN A 108 -13.31 -0.20 29.30
N PRO A 109 -14.11 0.66 28.63
CA PRO A 109 -13.68 1.35 27.41
C PRO A 109 -12.48 2.28 27.64
N LEU A 110 -12.31 2.87 28.84
CA LEU A 110 -11.17 3.72 29.16
C LEU A 110 -9.85 2.94 29.14
N ILE A 111 -9.85 1.71 29.66
CA ILE A 111 -8.67 0.83 29.64
C ILE A 111 -8.32 0.43 28.20
N ARG A 112 -9.33 0.13 27.38
CA ARG A 112 -9.11 -0.17 25.95
C ARG A 112 -8.56 1.04 25.19
N LEU A 113 -9.10 2.24 25.46
CA LEU A 113 -8.62 3.48 24.87
C LEU A 113 -7.18 3.78 25.28
N PHE A 114 -6.83 3.58 26.55
CA PHE A 114 -5.47 3.74 27.04
C PHE A 114 -4.47 2.87 26.27
N TYR A 115 -4.71 1.57 26.15
CA TYR A 115 -3.84 0.67 25.39
C TYR A 115 -3.75 1.02 23.90
N PHE A 116 -4.86 1.49 23.32
CA PHE A 116 -4.86 1.98 21.95
C PHE A 116 -3.96 3.22 21.79
N MET A 117 -4.05 4.20 22.70
CA MET A 117 -3.19 5.39 22.67
C MET A 117 -1.71 5.04 22.85
N ILE A 118 -1.38 4.10 23.73
CA ILE A 118 0.00 3.60 23.89
C ILE A 118 0.50 2.94 22.61
N SER A 119 -0.32 2.12 21.96
CA SER A 119 0.04 1.48 20.68
C SER A 119 0.34 2.52 19.59
N LEU A 120 -0.48 3.57 19.52
CA LEU A 120 -0.25 4.70 18.59
C LEU A 120 1.02 5.48 18.92
N LEU A 121 1.29 5.74 20.20
CA LEU A 121 2.48 6.45 20.63
C LEU A 121 3.77 5.70 20.22
N LEU A 122 3.81 4.38 20.47
CA LEU A 122 4.93 3.54 20.07
C LEU A 122 5.13 3.55 18.55
N LEU A 123 4.05 3.46 17.79
CA LEU A 123 4.09 3.53 16.32
C LEU A 123 4.62 4.88 15.84
N LEU A 124 4.23 5.98 16.48
CA LEU A 124 4.70 7.33 16.15
C LEU A 124 6.19 7.49 16.43
N ILE A 125 6.67 7.05 17.59
CA ILE A 125 8.09 7.10 17.95
C ILE A 125 8.91 6.28 16.94
N TRP A 126 8.47 5.06 16.64
CA TRP A 126 9.13 4.24 15.62
C TRP A 126 9.14 4.94 14.26
N ASN A 127 8.00 5.48 13.82
CA ASN A 127 7.88 6.15 12.52
C ASN A 127 8.77 7.40 12.41
N LEU A 128 9.01 8.11 13.51
CA LEU A 128 9.86 9.31 13.54
C LEU A 128 11.36 8.98 13.58
N TYR A 129 11.77 8.01 14.41
CA TYR A 129 13.19 7.83 14.73
C TYR A 129 13.80 6.52 14.22
N ALA A 130 13.02 5.45 14.08
CA ALA A 130 13.55 4.10 13.88
C ALA A 130 13.09 3.41 12.59
N LYS A 131 12.10 3.96 11.87
CA LYS A 131 11.51 3.33 10.68
C LYS A 131 12.50 3.09 9.53
N LEU A 132 13.49 3.96 9.38
CA LEU A 132 14.56 3.78 8.39
C LEU A 132 15.62 2.77 8.84
N ILE A 133 15.66 2.46 10.13
CA ILE A 133 16.72 1.64 10.75
C ILE A 133 16.24 0.20 10.94
N CYS A 134 15.01 0.00 11.42
CA CYS A 134 14.49 -1.32 11.74
C CYS A 134 12.96 -1.42 11.59
N THR A 135 12.46 -2.66 11.57
CA THR A 135 11.02 -2.94 11.58
C THR A 135 10.41 -2.65 12.95
N PHE A 136 9.11 -2.36 13.00
CA PHE A 136 8.41 -2.06 14.25
C PHE A 136 8.60 -3.16 15.33
N LYS A 137 8.54 -4.43 14.92
CA LYS A 137 8.78 -5.56 15.83
C LYS A 137 10.17 -5.52 16.47
N LYS A 138 11.22 -5.23 15.69
CA LYS A 138 12.59 -5.10 16.22
C LYS A 138 12.71 -3.90 17.15
N PHE A 139 12.06 -2.80 16.82
CA PHE A 139 12.01 -1.61 17.66
C PHE A 139 11.43 -1.90 19.05
N ILE A 140 10.35 -2.69 19.14
CA ILE A 140 9.77 -3.08 20.42
C ILE A 140 10.72 -3.95 21.25
N ILE A 141 11.40 -4.92 20.62
CA ILE A 141 12.39 -5.77 21.29
C ILE A 141 13.53 -4.92 21.87
N LEU A 142 14.05 -3.95 21.09
CA LEU A 142 15.10 -3.05 21.57
C LEU A 142 14.64 -2.19 22.76
N ILE A 143 13.40 -1.71 22.75
CA ILE A 143 12.84 -0.96 23.89
C ILE A 143 12.75 -1.85 25.13
N GLU A 144 12.33 -3.10 24.97
CA GLU A 144 12.25 -4.08 26.06
C GLU A 144 13.62 -4.37 26.67
N GLU A 145 14.64 -4.58 25.83
CA GLU A 145 16.03 -4.80 26.25
C GLU A 145 16.54 -3.59 27.06
N ILE A 146 16.40 -2.38 26.51
CA ILE A 146 16.82 -1.13 27.19
C ILE A 146 16.06 -0.94 28.50
N SER A 147 14.75 -1.20 28.53
CA SER A 147 13.95 -1.06 29.74
C SER A 147 14.41 -2.02 30.84
N SER A 148 14.82 -3.24 30.46
CA SER A 148 15.29 -4.26 31.40
C SER A 148 16.63 -3.86 32.02
N ASP A 149 17.59 -3.39 31.21
CA ASP A 149 18.90 -2.94 31.68
C ASP A 149 18.81 -1.75 32.65
N VAL A 150 17.91 -0.81 32.35
CA VAL A 150 17.65 0.33 33.23
C VAL A 150 17.13 -0.14 34.60
N THR A 151 16.22 -1.12 34.65
CA THR A 151 15.70 -1.61 35.94
C THR A 151 16.77 -2.31 36.81
N VAL A 152 17.75 -2.97 36.20
CA VAL A 152 18.87 -3.58 36.93
C VAL A 152 19.79 -2.52 37.54
N SER A 153 20.08 -1.44 36.79
CA SER A 153 20.95 -0.36 37.27
C SER A 153 20.39 0.51 38.41
N PHE A 154 19.09 0.44 38.68
CA PHE A 154 18.42 1.14 39.79
C PHE A 154 18.16 0.25 41.01
N ALA A 155 18.42 -1.06 40.91
CA ALA A 155 18.27 -2.03 41.99
C ALA A 155 19.58 -2.28 42.76
N ASP A 156 20.71 -1.76 42.25
CA ASP A 156 22.03 -1.70 42.90
C ASP A 156 22.29 -0.31 43.50
#